data_AF-A0AAP8MZR4-F1
#
_entry.id   AF-A0AAP8MZR4-F1
#
_cell.length_a   1.000
_cell.length_b   1.000
_cell.length_c   1.000
_cell.angle_alpha   90.00
_cell.angle_beta   90.00
_cell.angle_gamma   90.00
#
_symmetry.space_group_name_H-M   'P 1'
#
loop_
_entity.id
_entity.type
_entity.pdbx_description
1 polymer ?
#
loop_
_entity_poly.entity_id
_entity_poly.type
_entity_poly.pdbx_seq_one_letter_code
_entity_poly.pdbx_strand_id
1 'polypeptide(L)'
;MNGDFKHGSAQKHKIIKYALGISATLGWSLALLLLLSSTPRETVTQGQLSSEISYNYTRNTVWFHSEGKIRELRSIISQHDINNPQEVHKIKALIKSMLMRRTDVYTQELNSLNTPIDHIGNFYLQAFDFENFLEEVIEVSLAKDKSLDSKMIAVYEIMFVYQMEANEALKNALSKR
;
A
#
# COMPACT_ATOMS: atom_id res chain seq x y z
N MET A 1 -14.47 83.44 28.62
CA MET A 1 -13.32 82.79 27.93
C MET A 1 -13.52 81.29 28.13
N ASN A 2 -14.31 80.62 27.30
CA ASN A 2 -14.01 80.09 25.95
C ASN A 2 -12.73 79.25 25.87
N GLY A 3 -12.88 77.99 25.47
CA GLY A 3 -11.82 77.24 24.78
C GLY A 3 -11.55 75.83 25.29
N ASP A 4 -12.10 74.84 24.57
CA ASP A 4 -11.39 73.62 24.15
C ASP A 4 -10.86 72.61 25.18
N PHE A 5 -11.75 71.74 25.68
CA PHE A 5 -11.37 70.45 26.26
C PHE A 5 -12.15 69.24 25.70
N LYS A 6 -12.60 69.32 24.43
CA LYS A 6 -13.33 68.20 23.78
C LYS A 6 -12.76 67.72 22.43
N HIS A 7 -11.54 68.10 22.06
CA HIS A 7 -10.91 67.65 20.80
C HIS A 7 -9.74 66.65 20.94
N GLY A 8 -9.22 66.43 22.15
CA GLY A 8 -8.03 65.57 22.35
C GLY A 8 -8.26 64.05 22.35
N SER A 9 -9.44 63.54 22.76
CA SER A 9 -9.65 62.09 22.89
C SER A 9 -10.11 61.42 21.59
N ALA A 10 -10.93 62.11 20.79
CA ALA A 10 -11.46 61.60 19.52
C ALA A 10 -10.37 61.46 18.44
N GLN A 11 -9.39 62.37 18.43
CA GLN A 11 -8.29 62.36 17.46
C GLN A 11 -7.28 61.23 17.76
N LYS A 12 -6.97 60.98 19.04
CA LYS A 12 -6.15 59.83 19.46
C LYS A 12 -6.78 58.48 19.12
N HIS A 13 -8.10 58.34 19.30
CA HIS A 13 -8.82 57.11 18.93
C HIS A 13 -8.84 56.87 17.42
N LYS A 14 -8.94 57.94 16.61
CA LYS A 14 -8.83 57.84 15.14
C LYS A 14 -7.43 57.38 14.73
N ILE A 15 -6.37 57.98 15.28
CA ILE A 15 -4.97 57.63 14.94
C ILE A 15 -4.67 56.17 15.32
N ILE A 16 -5.14 55.69 16.48
CA ILE A 16 -4.98 54.27 16.89
C ILE A 16 -5.74 53.33 15.95
N LYS A 17 -6.97 53.69 15.54
CA LYS A 17 -7.75 52.90 14.56
C LYS A 17 -7.09 52.87 13.18
N TYR A 18 -6.52 53.99 12.72
CA TYR A 18 -5.76 54.02 11.47
C TYR A 18 -4.46 53.23 11.57
N ALA A 19 -3.75 53.29 12.70
CA ALA A 19 -2.55 52.49 12.94
C ALA A 19 -2.85 50.98 12.94
N LEU A 20 -3.96 50.57 13.56
CA LEU A 20 -4.44 49.17 13.54
C LEU A 20 -4.93 48.74 12.15
N GLY A 21 -5.60 49.64 11.41
CA GLY A 21 -6.02 49.37 10.04
C GLY A 21 -4.84 49.21 9.08
N ILE A 22 -3.85 50.09 9.19
CA ILE A 22 -2.64 50.04 8.37
C ILE A 22 -1.79 48.81 8.71
N SER A 23 -1.63 48.47 10.00
CA SER A 23 -0.91 47.25 10.40
C SER A 23 -1.61 45.98 9.96
N ALA A 24 -2.95 45.94 9.97
CA ALA A 24 -3.72 44.83 9.41
C ALA A 24 -3.50 44.72 7.90
N THR A 25 -3.58 45.82 7.14
CA THR A 25 -3.35 45.78 5.69
C THR A 25 -1.91 45.40 5.32
N LEU A 26 -0.92 45.89 6.08
CA LEU A 26 0.49 45.55 5.88
C LEU A 26 0.76 44.08 6.24
N GLY A 27 0.17 43.59 7.33
CA GLY A 27 0.23 42.18 7.71
C GLY A 27 -0.39 41.27 6.67
N TRP A 28 -1.57 41.62 6.13
CA TRP A 28 -2.20 40.89 5.03
C TRP A 28 -1.39 40.98 3.74
N SER A 29 -0.84 42.13 3.38
CA SER A 29 0.00 42.26 2.18
C SER A 29 1.30 41.47 2.32
N LEU A 30 1.90 41.43 3.50
CA LEU A 30 3.11 40.64 3.76
C LEU A 30 2.79 39.15 3.77
N ALA A 31 1.66 38.73 4.33
CA ALA A 31 1.18 37.36 4.25
C ALA A 31 0.88 36.94 2.80
N LEU A 32 0.26 37.81 2.01
CA LEU A 32 0.02 37.58 0.58
C LEU A 32 1.33 37.50 -0.20
N LEU A 33 2.27 38.40 0.08
CA LEU A 33 3.59 38.40 -0.54
C LEU A 33 4.34 37.12 -0.17
N LEU A 34 4.29 36.68 1.09
CA LEU A 34 4.89 35.42 1.56
C LEU A 34 4.19 34.18 0.98
N LEU A 35 2.88 34.22 0.73
CA LEU A 35 2.14 33.15 0.04
C LEU A 35 2.45 33.11 -1.46
N LEU A 36 2.74 34.26 -2.08
CA LEU A 36 3.11 34.37 -3.50
C LEU A 36 4.60 34.14 -3.75
N SER A 37 5.46 34.42 -2.76
CA SER A 37 6.91 34.22 -2.79
C SER A 37 7.36 32.95 -2.07
N SER A 38 6.46 32.27 -1.36
CA SER A 38 6.59 30.83 -1.21
C SER A 38 6.44 30.26 -2.61
N THR A 39 7.59 30.06 -3.26
CA THR A 39 7.74 29.06 -4.33
C THR A 39 6.84 27.89 -3.98
N PRO A 40 6.01 27.38 -4.91
CA PRO A 40 5.28 26.16 -4.64
C PRO A 40 6.32 25.23 -4.04
N ARG A 41 6.09 24.73 -2.80
CA ARG A 41 6.87 23.62 -2.24
C ARG A 41 7.16 22.77 -3.44
N GLU A 42 8.46 22.59 -3.75
CA GLU A 42 8.92 21.73 -4.84
C GLU A 42 7.84 20.70 -4.99
N THR A 43 7.07 20.76 -6.09
CA THR A 43 6.15 19.68 -6.44
C THR A 43 6.96 18.47 -6.09
N VAL A 44 6.58 17.75 -5.02
CA VAL A 44 7.41 16.68 -4.48
C VAL A 44 7.56 15.80 -5.70
N THR A 45 8.69 15.94 -6.39
CA THR A 45 9.05 15.14 -7.55
C THR A 45 9.16 13.84 -6.84
N GLN A 46 8.07 13.07 -6.91
CA GLN A 46 7.75 11.98 -6.03
C GLN A 46 8.98 11.11 -6.10
N GLY A 47 9.88 11.28 -5.13
CA GLY A 47 11.27 10.87 -5.34
C GLY A 47 11.19 9.39 -5.59
N GLN A 48 11.76 8.92 -6.70
CA GLN A 48 11.74 7.50 -6.98
C GLN A 48 12.23 6.80 -5.71
N LEU A 49 11.43 5.87 -5.20
CA LEU A 49 11.76 5.15 -3.98
C LEU A 49 13.13 4.49 -4.16
N SER A 50 13.95 4.49 -3.11
CA SER A 50 15.22 3.79 -3.19
C SER A 50 14.98 2.30 -3.44
N SER A 51 15.97 1.61 -4.02
CA SER A 51 15.92 0.15 -4.22
C SER A 51 15.61 -0.59 -2.92
N GLU A 52 16.19 -0.14 -1.79
CA GLU A 52 15.94 -0.74 -0.48
C GLU A 52 14.50 -0.55 0.00
N ILE A 53 13.94 0.66 -0.11
CA ILE A 53 12.55 0.92 0.28
C ILE A 53 11.59 0.15 -0.62
N SER A 54 11.85 0.13 -1.94
CA SER A 54 11.05 -0.59 -2.92
C SER A 54 11.03 -2.10 -2.64
N TYR A 55 12.20 -2.67 -2.32
CA TYR A 55 12.32 -4.08 -1.92
C TYR A 55 11.55 -4.38 -0.64
N ASN A 56 11.82 -3.62 0.43
CA ASN A 56 11.21 -3.84 1.74
C ASN A 56 9.69 -3.63 1.71
N TYR A 57 9.20 -2.66 0.97
CA TYR A 57 7.77 -2.43 0.83
C TYR A 57 7.10 -3.57 0.06
N THR A 58 7.66 -3.96 -1.08
CA THR A 58 7.09 -5.04 -1.91
C THR A 58 7.06 -6.36 -1.16
N ARG A 59 8.19 -6.78 -0.57
CA ARG A 59 8.28 -8.06 0.17
C ARG A 59 7.32 -8.13 1.36
N ASN A 60 7.00 -6.98 1.98
CA ASN A 60 6.14 -6.90 3.15
C ASN A 60 4.66 -6.67 2.77
N THR A 61 4.35 -6.37 1.51
CA THR A 61 2.96 -6.17 1.04
C THR A 61 2.36 -7.49 0.54
N VAL A 62 3.17 -8.30 -0.16
CA VAL A 62 2.71 -9.57 -0.72
C VAL A 62 2.89 -10.70 0.30
N TRP A 63 1.78 -11.21 0.86
CA TRP A 63 1.80 -12.36 1.77
C TRP A 63 0.87 -13.45 1.27
N PHE A 64 1.42 -14.38 0.51
CA PHE A 64 0.74 -15.65 0.23
C PHE A 64 0.79 -16.58 1.45
N HIS A 65 1.84 -16.52 2.27
CA HIS A 65 2.09 -17.38 3.43
C HIS A 65 1.48 -16.89 4.78
N SER A 66 0.24 -16.41 4.79
CA SER A 66 -0.39 -16.02 6.06
C SER A 66 -1.08 -17.19 6.77
N GLU A 67 -0.97 -17.25 8.10
CA GLU A 67 -1.75 -18.15 8.96
C GLU A 67 -3.26 -18.09 8.66
N GLY A 68 -3.76 -16.90 8.28
CA GLY A 68 -5.14 -16.70 7.85
C GLY A 68 -5.49 -17.52 6.60
N LYS A 69 -4.60 -17.56 5.60
CA LYS A 69 -4.80 -18.35 4.37
C LYS A 69 -4.80 -19.84 4.64
N ILE A 70 -3.88 -20.31 5.50
CA ILE A 70 -3.85 -21.72 5.90
C ILE A 70 -5.13 -22.10 6.65
N ARG A 71 -5.63 -21.24 7.54
CA ARG A 71 -6.89 -21.48 8.26
C ARG A 71 -8.10 -21.48 7.33
N GLU A 72 -8.16 -20.55 6.38
CA GLU A 72 -9.21 -20.48 5.37
C GLU A 72 -9.19 -21.73 4.47
N LEU A 73 -8.01 -22.15 4.02
CA LEU A 73 -7.83 -23.38 3.24
C LEU A 73 -8.25 -24.62 4.04
N ARG A 74 -7.86 -24.73 5.31
CA ARG A 74 -8.29 -25.81 6.19
C ARG A 74 -9.81 -25.86 6.27
N SER A 75 -10.46 -24.70 6.42
CA SER A 75 -11.92 -24.61 6.44
C SER A 75 -12.53 -25.14 5.14
N ILE A 76 -12.02 -24.71 3.98
CA ILE A 76 -12.49 -25.16 2.66
C ILE A 76 -12.40 -26.69 2.55
N ILE A 77 -11.23 -27.27 2.84
CA ILE A 77 -11.02 -28.72 2.69
C ILE A 77 -11.86 -29.52 3.70
N SER A 78 -12.05 -29.00 4.91
CA SER A 78 -12.84 -29.71 5.94
C SER A 78 -14.34 -29.76 5.68
N GLN A 79 -14.86 -28.85 4.84
CA GLN A 79 -16.29 -28.71 4.56
C GLN A 79 -16.73 -29.44 3.28
N HIS A 80 -15.79 -30.03 2.53
CA HIS A 80 -16.04 -30.64 1.24
C HIS A 80 -15.43 -32.04 1.14
N ASP A 81 -16.11 -32.96 0.46
CA ASP A 81 -15.61 -34.29 0.16
C ASP A 81 -14.69 -34.28 -1.06
N ILE A 82 -13.39 -34.42 -0.80
CA ILE A 82 -12.35 -34.51 -1.85
C ILE A 82 -12.49 -35.76 -2.74
N ASN A 83 -13.31 -36.74 -2.35
CA ASN A 83 -13.58 -37.93 -3.15
C ASN A 83 -14.75 -37.75 -4.13
N ASN A 84 -15.60 -36.74 -3.92
CA ASN A 84 -16.70 -36.41 -4.80
C ASN A 84 -16.22 -35.48 -5.93
N PRO A 85 -16.22 -35.90 -7.21
CA PRO A 85 -15.75 -35.09 -8.32
C PRO A 85 -16.47 -33.74 -8.46
N GLN A 86 -17.77 -33.68 -8.11
CA GLN A 86 -18.54 -32.43 -8.17
C GLN A 86 -18.08 -31.42 -7.11
N GLU A 87 -17.59 -31.90 -5.97
CA GLU A 87 -17.06 -31.05 -4.91
C GLU A 87 -15.61 -30.66 -5.16
N VAL A 88 -14.80 -31.52 -5.79
CA VAL A 88 -13.45 -31.19 -6.21
C VAL A 88 -13.41 -29.91 -7.06
N HIS A 89 -14.33 -29.75 -8.02
CA HIS A 89 -14.43 -28.51 -8.80
C HIS A 89 -14.72 -27.28 -7.94
N LYS A 90 -15.58 -27.41 -6.93
CA LYS A 90 -15.90 -26.33 -5.99
C LYS A 90 -14.69 -25.97 -5.14
N ILE A 91 -13.98 -26.97 -4.62
CA ILE A 91 -12.75 -26.77 -3.84
C ILE A 91 -11.72 -26.00 -4.66
N LYS A 92 -11.45 -26.42 -5.90
CA LYS A 92 -10.51 -25.71 -6.80
C LYS A 92 -10.89 -24.24 -7.00
N ALA A 93 -12.18 -23.98 -7.24
CA ALA A 93 -12.68 -22.61 -7.41
C ALA A 93 -12.53 -21.77 -6.13
N LEU A 94 -12.83 -22.34 -4.96
CA LEU A 94 -12.69 -21.67 -3.67
C LEU A 94 -11.22 -21.36 -3.34
N ILE A 95 -10.31 -22.31 -3.56
CA ILE A 95 -8.86 -22.11 -3.37
C ILE A 95 -8.36 -21.00 -4.29
N LYS A 96 -8.71 -21.05 -5.58
CA LYS A 96 -8.33 -20.01 -6.55
C LYS A 96 -8.85 -18.64 -6.13
N SER A 97 -10.13 -18.55 -5.77
CA SER A 97 -10.73 -17.29 -5.33
C SER A 97 -10.07 -16.76 -4.06
N MET A 98 -9.77 -17.63 -3.10
CA MET A 98 -9.06 -17.27 -1.88
C MET A 98 -7.69 -16.67 -2.22
N LEU A 99 -6.90 -17.33 -3.06
CA LEU A 99 -5.54 -16.90 -3.37
C LEU A 99 -5.49 -15.65 -4.25
N MET A 100 -6.37 -15.53 -5.24
CA MET A 100 -6.40 -14.38 -6.17
C MET A 100 -6.90 -13.07 -5.55
N ARG A 101 -7.88 -13.14 -4.64
CA ARG A 101 -8.67 -11.96 -4.21
C ARG A 101 -7.83 -10.77 -3.73
N ARG A 102 -6.64 -11.01 -3.17
CA ARG A 102 -5.75 -9.93 -2.70
C ARG A 102 -4.55 -9.68 -3.60
N THR A 103 -4.18 -10.65 -4.43
CA THR A 103 -3.08 -10.51 -5.40
C THR A 103 -3.28 -9.31 -6.30
N ASP A 104 -4.46 -9.20 -6.93
CA ASP A 104 -4.74 -8.13 -7.89
C ASP A 104 -4.67 -6.74 -7.23
N VAL A 105 -5.20 -6.63 -6.01
CA VAL A 105 -5.18 -5.37 -5.24
C VAL A 105 -3.75 -4.97 -4.89
N TYR A 106 -2.95 -5.90 -4.37
CA TYR A 106 -1.55 -5.63 -4.04
C TYR A 106 -0.70 -5.31 -5.27
N THR A 107 -0.91 -6.01 -6.38
CA THR A 107 -0.24 -5.74 -7.64
C THR A 107 -0.54 -4.32 -8.14
N GLN A 108 -1.81 -3.89 -8.08
CA GLN A 108 -2.18 -2.52 -8.48
C GLN A 108 -1.59 -1.46 -7.55
N GLU A 109 -1.64 -1.68 -6.23
CA GLU A 109 -1.05 -0.79 -5.24
C GLU A 109 0.46 -0.63 -5.47
N LEU A 110 1.17 -1.73 -5.64
CA LEU A 110 2.60 -1.73 -5.92
C LEU A 110 2.93 -1.05 -7.26
N ASN A 111 2.13 -1.28 -8.30
CA ASN A 111 2.32 -0.64 -9.61
C ASN A 111 2.09 0.87 -9.60
N SER A 112 1.40 1.41 -8.58
CA SER A 112 1.20 2.85 -8.42
C SER A 112 2.41 3.56 -7.80
N LEU A 113 3.38 2.81 -7.27
CA LEU A 113 4.56 3.35 -6.65
C LEU A 113 5.58 3.80 -7.70
N ASN A 114 6.24 4.93 -7.44
CA ASN A 114 7.39 5.34 -8.22
C ASN A 114 8.64 4.58 -7.74
N THR A 115 8.93 3.41 -8.30
CA THR A 115 10.05 2.53 -7.92
C THR A 115 11.10 2.40 -9.04
N PRO A 116 12.31 1.88 -8.77
CA PRO A 116 13.36 1.66 -9.79
C PRO A 116 12.97 0.65 -10.88
N ILE A 117 11.99 -0.22 -10.58
CA ILE A 117 11.34 -1.12 -11.53
C ILE A 117 9.97 -0.51 -11.84
N ASP A 118 9.73 -0.17 -13.10
CA ASP A 118 8.41 0.25 -13.55
C ASP A 118 7.43 -0.90 -13.38
N HIS A 119 6.26 -0.64 -12.81
CA HIS A 119 5.25 -1.65 -12.51
C HIS A 119 5.82 -2.85 -11.70
N ILE A 120 6.47 -2.54 -10.57
CA ILE A 120 7.11 -3.52 -9.66
C ILE A 120 6.15 -4.63 -9.19
N GLY A 121 4.85 -4.34 -9.07
CA GLY A 121 3.84 -5.35 -8.73
C GLY A 121 3.67 -6.41 -9.81
N ASN A 122 3.67 -6.02 -11.09
CA ASN A 122 3.62 -6.95 -12.22
C ASN A 122 4.90 -7.77 -12.30
N PHE A 123 6.05 -7.12 -12.11
CA PHE A 123 7.34 -7.81 -12.05
C PHE A 123 7.33 -8.88 -10.95
N TYR A 124 6.87 -8.52 -9.75
CA TYR A 124 6.80 -9.46 -8.63
C TYR A 124 5.85 -10.62 -8.91
N LEU A 125 4.67 -10.35 -9.46
CA LEU A 125 3.70 -11.40 -9.80
C LEU A 125 4.24 -12.37 -10.85
N GLN A 126 4.98 -11.87 -11.84
CA GLN A 126 5.65 -12.71 -12.82
C GLN A 126 6.76 -13.56 -12.18
N ALA A 127 7.57 -12.97 -11.30
CA ALA A 127 8.61 -13.69 -10.57
C ALA A 127 8.05 -14.72 -9.57
N PHE A 128 6.86 -14.48 -9.05
CA PHE A 128 6.15 -15.39 -8.14
C PHE A 128 5.49 -16.56 -8.85
N ASP A 129 5.28 -16.51 -10.18
CA ASP A 129 4.71 -17.61 -10.95
C ASP A 129 3.42 -18.19 -10.35
N PHE A 130 2.40 -17.33 -10.26
CA PHE A 130 1.15 -17.64 -9.57
C PHE A 130 0.40 -18.85 -10.15
N GLU A 131 0.56 -19.13 -11.44
CA GLU A 131 -0.14 -20.25 -12.09
C GLU A 131 0.39 -21.60 -11.59
N ASN A 132 1.71 -21.78 -11.59
CA ASN A 132 2.36 -22.98 -11.07
C ASN A 132 2.15 -23.12 -9.56
N PHE A 133 2.28 -22.02 -8.82
CA PHE A 133 1.95 -21.99 -7.39
C PHE A 133 0.52 -22.48 -7.10
N LEU A 134 -0.47 -21.99 -7.84
CA LEU A 134 -1.87 -22.37 -7.65
C LEU A 134 -2.09 -23.86 -7.95
N GLU A 135 -1.45 -24.38 -8.99
CA GLU A 135 -1.54 -25.79 -9.36
C GLU A 135 -1.00 -26.70 -8.25
N GLU A 136 0.20 -26.42 -7.73
CA GLU A 136 0.81 -27.19 -6.63
C GLU A 136 -0.04 -27.15 -5.35
N VAL A 137 -0.56 -25.97 -4.99
CA VAL A 137 -1.44 -25.85 -3.81
C VAL A 137 -2.71 -26.67 -3.99
N ILE A 138 -3.31 -26.68 -5.19
CA ILE A 138 -4.50 -27.48 -5.49
C ILE A 138 -4.16 -28.97 -5.43
N GLU A 139 -3.06 -29.40 -6.02
CA GLU A 139 -2.61 -30.80 -6.02
C GLU A 139 -2.47 -31.32 -4.59
N VAL A 140 -1.69 -30.61 -3.76
CA VAL A 140 -1.47 -31.00 -2.36
C VAL A 140 -2.76 -30.97 -1.56
N SER A 141 -3.61 -29.97 -1.76
CA SER A 141 -4.90 -29.86 -1.05
C SER A 141 -5.82 -31.05 -1.34
N LEU A 142 -5.76 -31.58 -2.56
CA LEU A 142 -6.60 -32.70 -3.02
C LEU A 142 -5.95 -34.07 -2.88
N ALA A 143 -4.70 -34.15 -2.40
CA ALA A 143 -3.99 -35.40 -2.16
C ALA A 143 -4.78 -36.31 -1.20
N LYS A 144 -5.12 -37.53 -1.63
CA LYS A 144 -6.00 -38.43 -0.86
C LYS A 144 -5.26 -39.24 0.20
N ASP A 145 -3.96 -39.38 0.04
CA ASP A 145 -3.02 -40.10 0.90
C ASP A 145 -2.50 -39.27 2.08
N LYS A 146 -2.81 -37.97 2.11
CA LYS A 146 -2.34 -37.04 3.15
C LYS A 146 -3.45 -36.65 4.13
N SER A 147 -3.09 -36.56 5.41
CA SER A 147 -3.96 -35.98 6.44
C SER A 147 -4.18 -34.48 6.20
N LEU A 148 -5.27 -33.92 6.73
CA LEU A 148 -5.55 -32.48 6.61
C LEU A 148 -4.39 -31.62 7.12
N ASP A 149 -3.79 -31.99 8.25
CA ASP A 149 -2.66 -31.23 8.82
C ASP A 149 -1.40 -31.34 7.96
N SER A 150 -1.10 -32.52 7.43
CA SER A 150 0.03 -32.72 6.51
C SER A 150 -0.12 -31.87 5.25
N LYS A 151 -1.35 -31.71 4.73
CA LYS A 151 -1.63 -30.81 3.61
C LYS A 151 -1.37 -29.35 3.96
N MET A 152 -1.77 -28.90 5.15
CA MET A 152 -1.58 -27.51 5.56
C MET A 152 -0.09 -27.16 5.71
N ILE A 153 0.69 -28.08 6.27
CA ILE A 153 2.15 -27.93 6.37
C ILE A 153 2.77 -27.83 4.97
N ALA A 154 2.44 -28.77 4.08
CA ALA A 154 2.98 -28.78 2.73
C ALA A 154 2.58 -27.54 1.91
N VAL A 155 1.34 -27.06 2.05
CA VAL A 155 0.91 -25.80 1.40
C VAL A 155 1.65 -24.60 1.96
N TYR A 156 1.89 -24.55 3.27
CA TYR A 156 2.70 -23.48 3.87
C TYR A 156 4.14 -23.49 3.34
N GLU A 157 4.74 -24.66 3.18
CA GLU A 157 6.08 -24.82 2.58
C GLU A 157 6.11 -24.35 1.13
N ILE A 158 5.12 -24.72 0.31
CA ILE A 158 4.96 -24.23 -1.07
C ILE A 158 4.89 -22.69 -1.09
N MET A 159 4.02 -22.10 -0.27
CA MET A 159 3.88 -20.64 -0.19
C MET A 159 5.20 -19.96 0.20
N PHE A 160 5.97 -20.57 1.10
CA PHE A 160 7.27 -20.05 1.52
C PHE A 160 8.30 -20.08 0.39
N VAL A 161 8.41 -21.20 -0.33
CA VAL A 161 9.38 -21.37 -1.44
C VAL A 161 9.12 -20.33 -2.53
N TYR A 162 7.90 -20.25 -3.04
CA TYR A 162 7.54 -19.29 -4.10
C TYR A 162 7.77 -17.84 -3.67
N GLN A 163 7.48 -17.49 -2.41
CA GLN A 163 7.73 -16.14 -1.91
C GLN A 163 9.23 -15.84 -1.77
N MET A 164 10.04 -16.81 -1.32
CA MET A 164 11.49 -16.66 -1.25
C MET A 164 12.11 -16.45 -2.63
N GLU A 165 11.70 -17.24 -3.62
CA GLU A 165 12.19 -17.13 -4.99
C GLU A 165 11.83 -15.78 -5.63
N ALA A 166 10.57 -15.33 -5.47
CA ALA A 166 10.12 -14.02 -5.93
C ALA A 166 10.89 -12.86 -5.26
N ASN A 167 11.15 -12.97 -3.96
CA ASN A 167 11.91 -11.97 -3.21
C ASN A 167 13.38 -11.89 -3.68
N GLU A 168 14.02 -13.03 -3.93
CA GLU A 168 15.38 -13.04 -4.47
C GLU A 168 15.44 -12.48 -5.89
N ALA A 169 14.48 -12.82 -6.76
CA ALA A 169 14.36 -12.23 -8.08
C ALA A 169 14.20 -10.69 -8.02
N LEU A 170 13.34 -10.20 -7.11
CA LEU A 170 13.14 -8.78 -6.88
C LEU A 170 14.40 -8.07 -6.39
N LYS A 171 15.07 -8.64 -5.38
CA LYS A 171 16.30 -8.10 -4.81
C LYS A 171 17.40 -7.99 -5.88
N ASN A 172 17.54 -9.01 -6.71
CA ASN A 172 18.50 -9.04 -7.81
C ASN A 172 18.18 -7.98 -8.88
N ALA A 173 16.90 -7.80 -9.22
CA ALA A 173 16.49 -6.79 -10.19
C ALA A 173 16.73 -5.35 -9.68
N LEU A 174 16.53 -5.11 -8.39
CA LEU A 174 16.73 -3.80 -7.74
C LEU A 174 18.21 -3.49 -7.46
N SER A 175 19.07 -4.50 -7.38
CA SER A 175 20.52 -4.36 -7.13
C SER A 175 21.34 -4.13 -8.40
N LYS A 176 20.77 -4.43 -9.58
CA LYS A 176 21.41 -4.26 -10.89
C LYS A 176 21.21 -2.85 -11.50
N ARG A 177 20.53 -1.95 -10.79
CA ARG A 177 20.17 -0.60 -11.26
C ARG A 177 20.79 0.47 -10.38
#